data_AF-A0A2D9G9P8-F1
#
_entry.id   AF-A0A2D9G9P8-F1
#
_cell.length_a   1.000
_cell.length_b   1.000
_cell.length_c   1.000
_cell.angle_alpha   90.00
_cell.angle_beta   90.00
_cell.angle_gamma   90.00
#
_symmetry.space_group_name_H-M   'P 1'
#
loop_
_entity.id
_entity.type
_entity.pdbx_description
1 polymer ?
#
loop_
_entity_poly.entity_id
_entity_poly.type
_entity_poly.pdbx_seq_one_letter_code
_entity_poly.pdbx_strand_id
1 'polypeptide(L)'
;MESIVDYANEQFGSEWGIYALIFSALIISIVSRQVTIFLLPKIFSAAIKKSNKFAQIELKSRNSIGTAILGLILWKSLEQMPRMGFSGTIILWCFVIAKLIFLVFIIRAALKMVDGITIAVGLIDNDGELDTTEKTLISALESLARFVIFVLGILFISETFGFDITTLIAGLGIGGL
;
A
#
# COMPACT_ATOMS: atom_id res chain seq x y z
N MET A 1 12.57 -2.96 -30.80
CA MET A 1 12.56 -1.89 -29.79
C MET A 1 13.65 -2.22 -28.81
N GLU A 2 14.69 -1.38 -28.72
CA GLU A 2 15.68 -1.48 -27.64
C GLU A 2 14.97 -1.29 -26.30
N SER A 3 15.31 -2.14 -25.32
CA SER A 3 14.76 -1.98 -23.98
C SER A 3 15.42 -0.79 -23.28
N ILE A 4 14.74 -0.20 -22.30
CA ILE A 4 15.31 0.86 -21.44
C ILE A 4 16.62 0.39 -20.78
N VAL A 5 16.77 -0.92 -20.57
CA VAL A 5 18.00 -1.53 -20.06
C VAL A 5 19.11 -1.52 -21.10
N ASP A 6 18.82 -1.80 -22.37
CA ASP A 6 19.82 -1.77 -23.44
C ASP A 6 20.36 -0.36 -23.64
N TYR A 7 19.47 0.64 -23.66
CA TYR A 7 19.85 2.06 -23.71
C TYR A 7 20.71 2.49 -22.51
N ALA A 8 20.34 2.06 -21.30
CA ALA A 8 21.11 2.37 -20.09
C ALA A 8 22.50 1.69 -20.10
N ASN A 9 22.57 0.45 -20.57
CA ASN A 9 23.82 -0.30 -20.68
C ASN A 9 24.75 0.29 -21.75
N GLU A 10 24.21 0.84 -22.83
CA GLU A 10 24.99 1.58 -23.83
C GLU A 10 25.57 2.88 -23.27
N GLN A 11 24.78 3.62 -22.47
CA GLN A 11 25.18 4.91 -21.92
C GLN A 11 26.15 4.83 -20.73
N PHE A 12 26.00 3.81 -19.87
CA PHE A 12 26.77 3.67 -18.62
C PHE A 12 27.77 2.51 -18.63
N GLY A 13 27.84 1.73 -19.72
CA GLY A 13 28.64 0.52 -19.83
C GLY A 13 27.83 -0.75 -19.53
N SER A 14 28.14 -1.86 -20.22
CA SER A 14 27.23 -3.01 -20.39
C SER A 14 26.79 -3.75 -19.12
N GLU A 15 27.36 -3.39 -17.97
CA GLU A 15 27.01 -3.97 -16.67
C GLU A 15 26.48 -2.92 -15.66
N TRP A 16 26.73 -1.62 -15.87
CA TRP A 16 26.40 -0.56 -14.89
C TRP A 16 25.04 0.10 -15.13
N GLY A 17 24.53 0.08 -16.37
CA GLY A 17 23.26 0.72 -16.72
C GLY A 17 22.08 0.20 -15.92
N ILE A 18 22.08 -1.10 -15.67
CA ILE A 18 21.11 -1.80 -14.82
C ILE A 18 21.13 -1.31 -13.36
N TYR A 19 22.31 -1.21 -12.73
CA TYR A 19 22.42 -0.75 -11.35
C TYR A 19 22.02 0.73 -11.24
N ALA A 20 22.34 1.53 -12.26
CA ALA A 20 21.90 2.91 -12.36
C ALA A 20 20.37 3.01 -12.44
N LEU A 21 19.70 2.12 -13.19
CA LEU A 21 18.24 2.07 -13.27
C LEU A 21 17.60 1.71 -11.92
N ILE A 22 18.10 0.68 -11.23
CA ILE A 22 17.59 0.30 -9.90
C ILE A 22 17.80 1.45 -8.91
N PHE A 23 18.97 2.08 -8.93
CA PHE A 23 19.27 3.23 -8.08
C PHE A 23 18.33 4.40 -8.38
N SER A 24 18.08 4.71 -9.66
CA SER A 24 17.14 5.76 -10.06
C SER A 24 15.70 5.46 -9.59
N ALA A 25 15.26 4.21 -9.71
CA ALA A 25 13.94 3.78 -9.25
C ALA A 25 13.82 3.92 -7.72
N LEU A 26 14.88 3.60 -6.99
CA LEU A 26 14.94 3.77 -5.54
C LEU A 26 14.86 5.26 -5.15
N ILE A 27 15.60 6.14 -5.84
CA ILE A 27 15.53 7.58 -5.61
C ILE A 27 14.13 8.12 -5.88
N ILE A 28 13.52 7.76 -7.02
CA ILE A 28 12.15 8.16 -7.38
C ILE A 28 11.17 7.69 -6.30
N SER A 29 11.34 6.47 -5.78
CA SER A 29 10.49 5.90 -4.73
C SER A 29 10.64 6.62 -3.38
N ILE A 30 11.82 7.11 -3.04
CA ILE A 30 12.04 7.92 -1.83
C ILE A 30 11.42 9.31 -1.99
N VAL A 31 11.62 9.94 -3.16
CA VAL A 31 11.04 11.26 -3.46
C VAL A 31 9.52 11.19 -3.43
N SER A 32 8.92 10.18 -4.06
CA SER A 32 7.47 10.00 -4.10
C SER A 32 6.87 9.79 -2.70
N ARG A 33 7.56 9.06 -1.81
CA ARG A 33 7.19 8.96 -0.39
C ARG A 33 7.17 10.32 0.29
N GLN A 34 8.20 11.13 0.07
CA GLN A 34 8.27 12.46 0.70
C GLN A 34 7.18 13.39 0.18
N VAL A 35 6.95 13.37 -1.14
CA VAL A 35 5.84 14.09 -1.78
C VAL A 35 4.50 13.64 -1.18
N THR A 36 4.28 12.34 -1.04
CA THR A 36 3.06 11.78 -0.44
C THR A 36 2.84 12.30 0.97
N ILE A 37 3.85 12.20 1.84
CA ILE A 37 3.76 12.66 3.24
C ILE A 37 3.46 14.15 3.31
N PHE A 38 4.01 14.93 2.37
CA PHE A 38 3.74 16.37 2.28
C PHE A 38 2.34 16.69 1.73
N LEU A 39 1.84 15.90 0.77
CA LEU A 39 0.57 16.15 0.10
C LEU A 39 -0.64 15.64 0.91
N LEU A 40 -0.46 14.55 1.67
CA LEU A 40 -1.52 13.94 2.47
C LEU A 40 -2.30 14.93 3.37
N PRO A 41 -1.64 15.76 4.20
CA PRO A 41 -2.36 16.72 5.04
C PRO A 41 -3.02 17.84 4.23
N LYS A 42 -2.51 18.15 3.02
CA LYS A 42 -3.17 19.13 2.12
C LYS A 42 -4.45 18.57 1.54
N ILE A 43 -4.44 17.31 1.09
CA ILE A 43 -5.62 16.62 0.55
C ILE A 43 -6.69 16.49 1.64
N PHE A 44 -6.30 16.07 2.85
CA PHE A 44 -7.23 15.92 3.97
C PHE A 44 -7.46 17.20 4.76
N SER A 45 -7.02 18.36 4.28
CA SER A 45 -7.09 19.62 5.03
C SER A 45 -8.52 19.98 5.45
N ALA A 46 -9.53 19.67 4.63
CA ALA A 46 -10.94 19.87 4.96
C ALA A 46 -11.39 18.97 6.13
N ALA A 47 -11.01 17.68 6.10
CA ALA A 47 -11.36 16.71 7.15
C ALA A 47 -10.61 16.97 8.46
N ILE A 48 -9.32 17.36 8.37
CA ILE A 48 -8.47 17.73 9.51
C ILE A 48 -9.04 18.96 10.24
N LYS A 49 -9.51 19.97 9.50
CA LYS A 49 -10.14 21.16 10.09
C LYS A 49 -11.46 20.85 10.79
N LYS A 50 -12.21 19.85 10.29
CA LYS A 50 -13.52 19.47 10.82
C LYS A 50 -13.41 18.59 12.07
N SER A 51 -12.32 17.84 12.26
CA SER A 51 -12.14 16.97 13.43
C SER A 51 -10.68 16.77 13.82
N ASN A 52 -10.36 17.11 15.07
CA ASN A 52 -9.04 16.87 15.66
C ASN A 52 -8.75 15.35 15.82
N LYS A 53 -9.79 14.53 15.99
CA LYS A 53 -9.63 13.06 16.01
C LYS A 53 -9.23 12.52 14.64
N PHE A 54 -9.80 13.06 13.56
CA PHE A 54 -9.40 12.69 12.20
C PHE A 54 -7.95 13.08 11.91
N ALA A 55 -7.51 14.25 12.40
CA ALA A 55 -6.11 14.67 12.31
C ALA A 55 -5.15 13.68 12.97
N GLN A 56 -5.51 13.11 14.13
CA GLN A 56 -4.68 12.09 14.78
C GLN A 56 -4.59 10.79 14.00
N ILE A 57 -5.67 10.39 13.32
CA ILE A 57 -5.70 9.20 12.47
C ILE A 57 -4.84 9.41 11.22
N GLU A 58 -4.97 10.58 10.58
CA GLU A 58 -4.11 10.98 9.47
C GLU A 58 -2.64 10.94 9.89
N LEU A 59 -2.27 11.57 11.01
CA LEU A 59 -0.90 11.59 11.51
C LEU A 59 -0.35 10.18 11.76
N LYS A 60 -1.17 9.30 12.34
CA LYS A 60 -0.79 7.90 12.59
C LYS A 60 -0.66 7.11 11.29
N SER A 61 -1.50 7.37 10.29
CA SER A 61 -1.55 6.60 9.04
C SER A 61 -0.56 7.13 7.97
N ARG A 62 -0.22 8.42 8.01
CA ARG A 62 0.57 9.12 7.00
C ARG A 62 1.89 8.44 6.67
N ASN A 63 2.65 8.07 7.70
CA ASN A 63 3.92 7.38 7.49
C ASN A 63 3.71 5.99 6.88
N SER A 64 2.61 5.31 7.21
CA SER A 64 2.27 4.02 6.63
C SER A 64 1.91 4.16 5.13
N ILE A 65 1.11 5.17 4.78
CA ILE A 65 0.75 5.47 3.38
C ILE A 65 1.99 5.86 2.55
N GLY A 66 2.85 6.72 3.10
CA GLY A 66 4.08 7.12 2.42
C GLY A 66 5.02 5.94 2.14
N THR A 67 5.19 5.03 3.10
CA THR A 67 6.00 3.82 2.92
C THR A 67 5.34 2.82 1.97
N ALA A 68 4.01 2.73 1.95
CA ALA A 68 3.30 1.92 0.96
C ALA A 68 3.57 2.44 -0.46
N ILE A 69 3.48 3.75 -0.70
CA ILE A 69 3.74 4.35 -2.02
C ILE A 69 5.19 4.14 -2.47
N LEU A 70 6.15 4.19 -1.53
CA LEU A 70 7.54 3.81 -1.82
C LEU A 70 7.61 2.37 -2.36
N GLY A 71 7.02 1.42 -1.62
CA GLY A 71 7.01 0.01 -2.02
C GLY A 71 6.31 -0.21 -3.37
N LEU A 72 5.19 0.49 -3.60
CA LEU A 72 4.41 0.40 -4.84
C LEU A 72 5.24 0.84 -6.06
N ILE A 73 5.85 2.02 -5.98
CA ILE A 73 6.62 2.58 -7.11
C ILE A 73 7.86 1.74 -7.36
N LEU A 74 8.54 1.29 -6.30
CA LEU A 74 9.71 0.43 -6.44
C LEU A 74 9.34 -0.91 -7.08
N TRP A 75 8.29 -1.57 -6.57
CA TRP A 75 7.77 -2.82 -7.11
C TRP A 75 7.39 -2.69 -8.58
N LYS A 76 6.58 -1.68 -8.93
CA LYS A 76 6.12 -1.46 -10.32
C LYS A 76 7.25 -1.08 -11.26
N SER A 77 8.25 -0.36 -10.77
CA SER A 77 9.45 -0.05 -11.57
C SER A 77 10.26 -1.32 -11.86
N LEU A 78 10.44 -2.19 -10.87
CA LEU A 78 11.15 -3.47 -11.04
C LEU A 78 10.37 -4.45 -11.94
N GLU A 79 9.04 -4.43 -11.90
CA GLU A 79 8.18 -5.27 -12.76
C GLU A 79 8.37 -4.98 -14.26
N GLN A 80 8.67 -3.73 -14.61
CA GLN A 80 8.85 -3.29 -15.99
C GLN A 80 10.25 -3.55 -16.54
N MET A 81 11.21 -3.94 -15.69
CA MET A 81 12.58 -4.20 -16.13
C MET A 81 12.68 -5.58 -16.81
N PRO A 82 13.36 -5.70 -17.97
CA PRO A 82 13.61 -6.99 -18.59
C PRO A 82 14.46 -7.87 -17.68
N ARG A 83 14.04 -9.13 -17.54
CA ARG A 83 14.70 -10.14 -16.69
C ARG A 83 15.99 -10.71 -17.30
N MET A 84 16.32 -10.30 -18.53
CA MET A 84 17.49 -10.77 -19.28
C MET A 84 18.73 -9.98 -18.83
N GLY A 85 19.70 -10.66 -18.23
CA GLY A 85 21.00 -10.06 -17.83
C GLY A 85 21.37 -10.15 -16.34
N PHE A 86 20.60 -10.83 -15.50
CA PHE A 86 20.83 -10.89 -14.06
C PHE A 86 21.03 -12.30 -13.52
N SER A 87 21.72 -12.42 -12.37
CA SER A 87 21.46 -13.51 -11.43
C SER A 87 19.99 -13.40 -11.00
N GLY A 88 19.13 -14.27 -11.55
CA GLY A 88 17.67 -14.21 -11.39
C GLY A 88 17.19 -14.12 -9.94
N THR A 89 18.03 -14.53 -8.99
CA THR A 89 17.76 -14.51 -7.56
C THR A 89 17.69 -13.10 -6.97
N ILE A 90 18.59 -12.18 -7.31
CA ILE A 90 18.68 -10.86 -6.61
C ILE A 90 17.50 -9.94 -6.95
N ILE A 91 17.12 -9.85 -8.22
CA ILE A 91 15.94 -9.07 -8.61
C ILE A 91 14.69 -9.68 -8.02
N LEU A 92 14.57 -11.01 -8.04
CA LEU A 92 13.39 -11.69 -7.52
C LEU A 92 13.20 -11.33 -6.05
N TRP A 93 14.27 -11.36 -5.24
CA TRP A 93 14.20 -10.90 -3.86
C TRP A 93 13.91 -9.41 -3.72
N CYS A 94 14.52 -8.53 -4.52
CA CYS A 94 14.21 -7.09 -4.50
C CYS A 94 12.73 -6.81 -4.83
N PHE A 95 12.19 -7.50 -5.84
CA PHE A 95 10.81 -7.44 -6.26
C PHE A 95 9.86 -7.92 -5.15
N VAL A 96 10.15 -9.10 -4.58
CA VAL A 96 9.35 -9.67 -3.48
C VAL A 96 9.37 -8.75 -2.26
N ILE A 97 10.54 -8.26 -1.86
CA ILE A 97 10.68 -7.35 -0.72
C ILE A 97 9.92 -6.04 -0.99
N ALA A 98 10.04 -5.44 -2.18
CA ALA A 98 9.32 -4.21 -2.53
C ALA A 98 7.79 -4.42 -2.49
N LYS A 99 7.30 -5.52 -3.06
CA LYS A 99 5.88 -5.89 -3.04
C LYS A 99 5.38 -6.13 -1.61
N LEU A 100 6.18 -6.79 -0.77
CA LEU A 100 5.84 -7.01 0.65
C LEU A 100 5.81 -5.70 1.45
N ILE A 101 6.77 -4.79 1.24
CA ILE A 101 6.76 -3.47 1.87
C ILE A 101 5.46 -2.74 1.50
N PHE A 102 5.09 -2.74 0.22
CA PHE A 102 3.82 -2.17 -0.21
C PHE A 102 2.63 -2.79 0.53
N LEU A 103 2.49 -4.12 0.48
CA LEU A 103 1.35 -4.85 1.06
C LEU A 103 1.24 -4.65 2.57
N VAL A 104 2.32 -4.82 3.32
CA VAL A 104 2.29 -4.68 4.79
C VAL A 104 1.91 -3.27 5.20
N PHE A 105 2.48 -2.26 4.54
CA PHE A 105 2.23 -0.87 4.91
C PHE A 105 0.88 -0.36 4.42
N ILE A 106 0.35 -0.84 3.28
CA ILE A 106 -1.01 -0.49 2.84
C ILE A 106 -2.06 -1.14 3.74
N ILE A 107 -1.87 -2.40 4.17
CA ILE A 107 -2.75 -3.05 5.15
C ILE A 107 -2.74 -2.27 6.47
N ARG A 108 -1.55 -1.91 6.96
CA ARG A 108 -1.43 -1.11 8.19
C ARG A 108 -2.08 0.27 8.06
N ALA A 109 -1.96 0.92 6.90
CA ALA A 109 -2.62 2.18 6.63
C ALA A 109 -4.15 2.04 6.60
N ALA A 110 -4.66 1.01 5.93
CA ALA A 110 -6.08 0.72 5.83
C ALA A 110 -6.69 0.43 7.20
N LEU A 111 -6.06 -0.43 8.02
CA LEU A 111 -6.53 -0.73 9.38
C LEU A 111 -6.62 0.52 10.26
N LYS A 112 -5.65 1.45 10.16
CA LYS A 112 -5.72 2.74 10.87
C LYS A 112 -6.83 3.64 10.35
N MET A 113 -7.14 3.60 9.06
CA MET A 113 -8.24 4.39 8.49
C MET A 113 -9.61 3.87 8.93
N VAL A 114 -9.73 2.58 9.28
CA VAL A 114 -10.98 2.03 9.84
C VAL A 114 -11.35 2.72 11.16
N ASP A 115 -10.38 3.10 11.99
CA ASP A 115 -10.63 3.91 13.20
C ASP A 115 -11.29 5.27 12.87
N GLY A 116 -11.22 5.69 11.60
CA GLY A 116 -11.81 6.93 11.11
C GLY A 116 -13.31 6.83 10.80
N ILE A 117 -13.89 5.62 10.74
CA ILE A 117 -15.30 5.41 10.39
C ILE A 117 -16.21 6.07 11.42
N THR A 118 -15.98 5.83 12.72
CA THR A 118 -16.75 6.50 13.79
C THR A 118 -16.75 8.02 13.65
N ILE A 119 -15.61 8.61 13.26
CA ILE A 119 -15.49 10.06 13.09
C ILE A 119 -16.20 10.53 11.82
N ALA A 120 -16.08 9.78 10.73
CA ALA A 120 -16.76 10.10 9.48
C ALA A 120 -18.28 10.12 9.64
N VAL A 121 -18.83 9.10 10.32
CA VAL A 121 -20.28 9.02 10.61
C VAL A 121 -20.72 10.16 11.52
N GLY A 122 -20.01 10.41 12.63
CA GLY A 122 -20.33 11.54 13.52
C GLY A 122 -20.13 12.93 12.91
N LEU A 123 -19.43 13.06 11.78
CA LEU A 123 -19.31 14.31 11.02
C LEU A 123 -20.42 14.52 9.98
N ILE A 124 -21.11 13.45 9.61
CA ILE A 124 -22.29 13.45 8.72
C ILE A 124 -23.54 13.64 9.56
N ASP A 125 -23.53 13.11 10.78
CA ASP A 125 -24.62 13.26 11.73
C ASP A 125 -24.76 14.73 12.18
N ASN A 126 -25.99 15.24 12.15
CA ASN A 126 -26.28 16.67 12.30
C ASN A 126 -26.47 17.09 13.77
N ASP A 127 -26.73 16.15 14.66
CA ASP A 127 -26.95 16.37 16.10
C ASP A 127 -25.69 16.12 16.93
N GLY A 128 -24.67 15.47 16.35
CA GLY A 128 -23.37 15.22 17.00
C GLY A 128 -23.42 14.18 18.12
N GLU A 129 -24.55 13.51 18.33
CA GLU A 129 -24.78 12.53 19.39
C GLU A 129 -25.24 11.19 18.82
N LEU A 130 -24.26 10.32 18.52
CA LEU A 130 -24.56 8.95 18.10
C LEU A 130 -25.31 8.18 19.21
N ASP A 131 -26.49 7.65 18.90
CA ASP A 131 -27.23 6.77 19.80
C ASP A 131 -26.44 5.46 20.06
N THR A 132 -26.76 4.78 21.15
CA THR A 132 -26.20 3.48 21.54
C THR A 132 -26.38 2.44 20.43
N THR A 133 -27.52 2.47 19.72
CA THR A 133 -27.79 1.58 18.58
C THR A 133 -26.82 1.84 17.43
N GLU A 134 -26.62 3.10 17.07
CA GLU A 134 -25.71 3.51 15.99
C GLU A 134 -24.25 3.21 16.34
N LYS A 135 -23.83 3.46 17.57
CA LYS A 135 -22.49 3.08 18.05
C LYS A 135 -22.24 1.58 17.94
N THR A 136 -23.26 0.76 18.22
CA THR A 136 -23.16 -0.70 18.07
C THR A 136 -23.01 -1.09 16.61
N LEU A 137 -23.80 -0.50 15.71
CA LEU A 137 -23.71 -0.71 14.26
C LEU A 137 -22.35 -0.25 13.69
N ILE A 138 -21.86 0.92 14.11
CA ILE A 138 -20.55 1.44 13.71
C ILE A 138 -19.43 0.51 14.20
N SER A 139 -19.50 0.04 15.45
CA SER A 139 -18.52 -0.91 15.98
C SER A 139 -18.55 -2.24 15.22
N ALA A 140 -19.73 -2.72 14.82
CA ALA A 140 -19.86 -3.92 14.00
C ALA A 140 -19.26 -3.69 12.60
N LEU A 141 -19.52 -2.54 11.99
CA LEU A 141 -18.95 -2.14 10.71
C LEU A 141 -17.41 -2.04 10.77
N GLU A 142 -16.86 -1.42 11.82
CA GLU A 142 -15.41 -1.34 12.02
C GLU A 142 -14.79 -2.74 12.19
N SER A 143 -15.43 -3.62 12.96
CA SER A 143 -14.97 -5.00 13.15
C SER A 143 -14.97 -5.77 11.82
N LEU A 144 -16.07 -5.68 11.07
CA LEU A 144 -16.20 -6.32 9.76
C LEU A 144 -15.16 -5.79 8.77
N ALA A 145 -14.96 -4.46 8.71
CA ALA A 145 -13.96 -3.86 7.84
C ALA A 145 -12.54 -4.31 8.18
N ARG A 146 -12.18 -4.36 9.48
CA ARG A 146 -10.87 -4.90 9.91
C ARG A 146 -10.71 -6.36 9.52
N PHE A 147 -11.75 -7.17 9.69
CA PHE A 147 -11.73 -8.57 9.33
C PHE A 147 -11.48 -8.75 7.82
N VAL A 148 -12.24 -8.05 6.97
CA VAL A 148 -12.08 -8.12 5.51
C VAL A 148 -10.68 -7.65 5.07
N ILE A 149 -10.20 -6.52 5.61
CA ILE A 149 -8.85 -6.00 5.31
C ILE A 149 -7.78 -7.01 5.71
N PHE A 150 -7.93 -7.66 6.86
CA PHE A 150 -6.97 -8.64 7.36
C PHE A 150 -6.94 -9.90 6.48
N VAL A 151 -8.11 -10.46 6.16
CA VAL A 151 -8.22 -11.66 5.31
C VAL A 151 -7.65 -11.38 3.91
N LEU A 152 -8.09 -10.31 3.25
CA LEU A 152 -7.57 -9.92 1.93
C LEU A 152 -6.07 -9.63 1.98
N GLY A 153 -5.61 -8.96 3.04
CA GLY A 153 -4.21 -8.66 3.26
C GLY A 153 -3.33 -9.93 3.30
N ILE A 154 -3.77 -10.95 4.03
CA ILE A 154 -3.07 -12.24 4.08
C ILE A 154 -3.09 -12.92 2.71
N LEU A 155 -4.22 -12.93 2.01
CA LEU A 155 -4.33 -13.55 0.68
C LEU A 155 -3.34 -12.92 -0.32
N PHE A 156 -3.24 -11.59 -0.37
CA PHE A 156 -2.28 -10.90 -1.24
C PHE A 156 -0.82 -11.11 -0.84
N ILE A 157 -0.55 -11.23 0.47
CA ILE A 157 0.80 -11.57 0.96
C ILE A 157 1.15 -13.00 0.52
N SER A 158 0.25 -13.97 0.69
CA SER A 158 0.44 -15.35 0.24
C SER A 158 0.65 -15.46 -1.26
N GLU A 159 -0.10 -14.72 -2.08
CA GLU A 159 0.11 -14.64 -3.53
C GLU A 159 1.54 -14.22 -3.89
N THR A 160 2.12 -13.30 -3.11
CA THR A 160 3.50 -12.83 -3.31
C THR A 160 4.54 -13.93 -3.11
N PHE A 161 4.24 -14.95 -2.29
CA PHE A 161 5.08 -16.14 -2.13
C PHE A 161 4.77 -17.25 -3.14
N GLY A 162 3.83 -17.04 -4.06
CA GLY A 162 3.45 -18.01 -5.10
C GLY A 162 2.33 -18.97 -4.71
N PHE A 163 1.60 -18.70 -3.61
CA PHE A 163 0.38 -19.45 -3.31
C PHE A 163 -0.75 -19.03 -4.26
N ASP A 164 -1.50 -20.00 -4.78
CA ASP A 164 -2.68 -19.72 -5.62
C ASP A 164 -3.85 -19.25 -4.75
N ILE A 165 -4.25 -17.98 -4.94
CA ILE A 165 -5.39 -17.37 -4.24
C ILE A 165 -6.67 -18.16 -4.48
N THR A 166 -6.87 -18.72 -5.68
CA THR A 166 -8.09 -19.47 -6.03
C THR A 166 -8.25 -20.68 -5.12
N THR A 167 -7.15 -21.43 -4.93
CA THR A 167 -7.10 -22.56 -4.01
C THR A 167 -7.28 -22.12 -2.55
N LEU A 168 -6.70 -20.99 -2.15
CA LEU A 168 -6.86 -20.45 -0.79
C LEU A 168 -8.32 -20.02 -0.50
N ILE A 169 -8.99 -19.36 -1.46
CA ILE A 169 -10.39 -18.95 -1.35
C ILE A 169 -11.31 -20.16 -1.31
N ALA A 170 -11.03 -21.19 -2.13
CA ALA A 170 -11.76 -22.46 -2.11
C ALA A 170 -11.59 -23.19 -0.77
N GLY A 171 -10.37 -23.24 -0.22
CA GLY A 171 -10.09 -23.83 1.09
C GLY A 171 -10.69 -23.06 2.27
N LEU A 172 -10.88 -21.75 2.14
CA LEU A 172 -11.61 -20.92 3.11
C LEU A 172 -13.13 -21.14 3.08
N GLY A 173 -13.65 -21.91 2.12
CA GLY A 173 -15.09 -22.15 1.94
C GLY A 173 -15.85 -20.93 1.42
N ILE A 174 -15.16 -19.85 1.01
CA ILE A 174 -15.78 -18.63 0.46
C ILE A 174 -16.04 -18.77 -1.04
N GLY A 175 -15.27 -19.60 -1.75
CA GLY A 175 -15.44 -19.82 -3.19
C GLY A 175 -16.57 -20.78 -3.60
N GLY A 176 -17.30 -21.36 -2.63
CA GLY A 176 -18.37 -22.34 -2.86
C GLY A 176 -19.78 -21.87 -2.51
N LEU A 177 -19.95 -20.60 -2.14
CA LEU A 177 -21.25 -19.90 -2.05
C LEU A 177 -21.53 -19.19 -3.38
#